data_AF-A0A947AH24-F1
#
_entry.id   AF-A0A947AH24-F1
#
_cell.length_a   1.000
_cell.length_b   1.000
_cell.length_c   1.000
_cell.angle_alpha   90.00
_cell.angle_beta   90.00
_cell.angle_gamma   90.00
#
_symmetry.space_group_name_H-M   'P 1'
#
loop_
_entity.id
_entity.type
_entity.pdbx_description
1 polymer ?
#
loop_
_entity_poly.entity_id
_entity_poly.type
_entity_poly.pdbx_seq_one_letter_code
_entity_poly.pdbx_strand_id
1 'polypeptide(L)'
;MKHQFFDEGILAFVRPDAGISLSSEEVMEHCKSIASYKRPQHVEIWPADKELPLTRSTKVDKLKLMELAGPIVENLRNKGRWDAPSKGEQG
;
A
#
# COMPACT_ATOMS: atom_id res chain seq x y z
N MET A 1 -5.49 -0.52 9.93
CA MET A 1 -4.78 -1.77 10.32
C MET A 1 -3.80 -1.41 11.42
N LYS A 2 -3.74 -2.13 12.55
CA LYS A 2 -2.88 -1.73 13.69
C LYS A 2 -1.40 -1.92 13.35
N HIS A 3 -0.60 -0.87 13.54
CA HIS A 3 0.86 -0.87 13.45
C HIS A 3 1.45 -0.75 14.86
N GLN A 4 2.60 -1.35 15.14
CA GLN A 4 3.13 -1.42 16.51
C GLN A 4 3.62 -0.06 17.06
N PHE A 5 4.08 0.85 16.18
CA PHE A 5 4.61 2.18 16.55
C PHE A 5 3.72 3.37 16.14
N PHE A 6 2.68 3.13 15.35
CA PHE A 6 1.75 4.16 14.85
C PHE A 6 0.33 3.61 15.01
N ASP A 7 -0.63 4.44 15.39
CA ASP A 7 -2.03 4.00 15.58
C ASP A 7 -2.63 3.31 14.34
N GLU A 8 -2.15 3.63 13.13
CA GLU A 8 -2.58 2.98 11.88
C GLU A 8 -1.44 2.80 10.86
N GLY A 9 -1.34 1.59 10.30
CA GLY A 9 -0.51 1.30 9.13
C GLY A 9 -1.26 1.56 7.81
N ILE A 10 -0.57 2.17 6.85
CA ILE A 10 -1.05 2.56 5.52
C ILE A 10 -0.48 1.57 4.49
N LEU A 11 -1.39 0.85 3.83
CA LEU A 11 -1.11 0.06 2.62
C LEU A 11 -1.83 0.74 1.44
N ALA A 12 -1.11 0.98 0.36
CA ALA A 12 -1.66 1.59 -0.85
C ALA A 12 -1.73 0.56 -1.99
N PHE A 13 -2.90 0.40 -2.58
CA PHE A 13 -3.05 -0.29 -3.87
C PHE A 13 -2.96 0.74 -4.99
N VAL A 14 -2.06 0.54 -5.95
CA VAL A 14 -1.84 1.47 -7.06
C VAL A 14 -1.93 0.72 -8.37
N ARG A 15 -2.93 1.06 -9.19
CA ARG A 15 -3.05 0.54 -10.55
C ARG A 15 -2.41 1.52 -11.53
N PRO A 16 -1.39 1.12 -12.29
CA PRO A 16 -0.87 1.95 -13.36
C PRO A 16 -1.85 2.00 -14.52
N ASP A 17 -1.79 3.09 -15.30
CA ASP A 17 -2.49 3.18 -16.57
C ASP A 17 -2.00 2.11 -17.56
N ALA A 18 -2.84 1.78 -18.54
CA ALA A 18 -2.52 0.79 -19.55
C ALA A 18 -1.25 1.17 -20.32
N GLY A 19 -0.28 0.26 -20.37
CA GLY A 19 1.01 0.49 -21.04
C GLY A 19 2.04 1.23 -20.19
N ILE A 20 1.71 1.60 -18.96
CA ILE A 20 2.67 2.20 -18.01
C ILE A 20 3.24 1.12 -17.11
N SER A 21 4.57 1.05 -17.04
CA SER A 21 5.28 0.29 -16.02
C SER A 21 5.48 1.18 -14.80
N LEU A 22 5.06 0.71 -13.63
CA LEU A 22 5.20 1.44 -12.37
C LEU A 22 5.66 0.46 -11.29
N SER A 23 6.75 0.79 -10.60
CA SER A 23 7.23 0.02 -9.46
C SER A 23 6.74 0.59 -8.13
N SER A 24 6.66 -0.28 -7.12
CA SER A 24 6.36 0.16 -5.75
C SER A 24 7.39 1.15 -5.21
N GLU A 25 8.66 1.02 -5.62
CA GLU A 25 9.77 1.89 -5.21
C GLU A 25 9.59 3.31 -5.74
N GLU A 26 9.21 3.47 -7.02
CA GLU A 26 8.93 4.79 -7.61
C GLU A 26 7.78 5.51 -6.88
N VAL A 27 6.73 4.78 -6.52
CA VAL A 27 5.61 5.34 -5.75
C VAL A 27 6.06 5.75 -4.35
N MET A 28 6.83 4.90 -3.66
CA MET A 28 7.35 5.21 -2.33
C MET A 28 8.30 6.41 -2.35
N GLU A 29 9.14 6.53 -3.39
CA GLU A 29 10.01 7.69 -3.59
C GLU A 29 9.18 8.97 -3.77
N HIS A 30 8.13 8.92 -4.59
CA HIS A 30 7.20 10.03 -4.76
C HIS A 30 6.52 10.43 -3.44
N CYS A 31 6.16 9.45 -2.60
CA CYS A 31 5.58 9.70 -1.27
C CYS A 31 6.56 10.37 -0.28
N LYS A 32 7.86 10.47 -0.56
CA LYS A 32 8.76 11.28 0.29
C LYS A 32 8.41 12.76 0.28
N SER A 33 7.73 13.24 -0.77
CA SER A 33 7.25 14.62 -0.87
C SER A 33 6.12 14.97 0.11
N ILE A 34 5.41 13.97 0.65
CA ILE A 34 4.33 14.18 1.63
C ILE A 34 4.82 13.91 3.07
N ALA A 35 4.04 14.39 4.05
CA ALA A 35 4.33 14.22 5.46
C ALA A 35 4.47 12.73 5.84
N SER A 36 5.44 12.40 6.71
CA SER A 36 5.83 11.03 7.07
C SER A 36 4.67 10.15 7.53
N TYR A 37 3.77 10.69 8.36
CA TYR A 37 2.58 9.97 8.86
C TYR A 37 1.53 9.63 7.79
N LYS A 38 1.64 10.20 6.57
CA LYS A 38 0.79 9.88 5.42
C LYS A 38 1.45 8.91 4.45
N ARG A 39 2.73 8.57 4.66
CA ARG A 39 3.48 7.70 3.76
C ARG A 39 3.04 6.26 3.96
N PRO A 40 2.82 5.50 2.86
CA PRO A 40 2.51 4.09 2.96
C PRO A 40 3.72 3.30 3.49
N GLN A 41 3.47 2.27 4.30
CA GLN A 41 4.49 1.28 4.68
C GLN A 41 4.69 0.25 3.56
N HIS A 42 3.65 0.04 2.75
CA HIS A 42 3.70 -0.83 1.59
C HIS A 42 2.84 -0.29 0.44
N VAL A 43 3.38 -0.40 -0.76
CA VAL A 43 2.66 -0.13 -2.01
C VAL A 43 2.53 -1.44 -2.77
N GLU A 44 1.29 -1.87 -2.96
CA GLU A 44 0.95 -3.02 -3.81
C GLU A 44 0.59 -2.50 -5.20
N ILE A 45 1.41 -2.85 -6.20
CA ILE A 45 1.14 -2.51 -7.59
C ILE A 45 0.08 -3.46 -8.13
N TRP A 46 -1.07 -2.90 -8.48
CA TRP A 46 -2.16 -3.65 -9.09
C TRP A 46 -1.82 -3.97 -10.55
N PRO A 47 -2.13 -5.18 -11.04
CA PRO A 47 -1.92 -5.52 -12.44
C PRO A 47 -2.69 -4.56 -13.36
N ALA A 48 -2.00 -4.01 -14.37
CA ALA A 48 -2.59 -3.04 -15.30
C ALA A 48 -3.81 -3.62 -16.05
N ASP A 49 -3.77 -4.92 -16.34
CA ASP A 49 -4.80 -5.70 -17.03
C ASP A 49 -6.02 -6.04 -16.15
N LYS A 50 -5.95 -5.79 -14.84
CA LYS A 50 -7.05 -6.08 -13.91
C LYS A 50 -7.74 -4.81 -13.44
N GLU A 51 -9.06 -4.86 -13.42
CA GLU A 51 -9.84 -3.83 -12.74
C GLU A 51 -9.67 -3.94 -11.22
N LEU A 52 -9.75 -2.79 -10.55
CA LEU A 52 -9.89 -2.78 -9.10
C LEU A 52 -11.25 -3.39 -8.74
N PRO A 53 -11.40 -4.00 -7.56
CA PRO A 53 -12.69 -4.45 -7.08
C PRO A 53 -13.68 -3.28 -7.08
N LEU A 54 -14.84 -3.46 -7.71
CA LEU A 54 -15.90 -2.47 -7.74
C LEU A 54 -17.16 -3.00 -7.03
N THR A 55 -17.81 -2.11 -6.32
CA THR A 55 -19.16 -2.31 -5.78
C THR A 55 -20.19 -2.35 -6.91
N ARG A 56 -21.41 -2.80 -6.61
CA ARG A 56 -22.54 -2.78 -7.58
C ARG A 56 -22.83 -1.38 -8.15
N SER A 57 -22.40 -0.32 -7.45
CA SER A 57 -22.52 1.07 -7.88
C SER A 57 -21.23 1.64 -8.48
N THR A 58 -20.38 0.77 -9.05
CA THR A 58 -19.15 1.11 -9.81
C THR A 58 -18.10 1.93 -9.05
N LYS A 59 -18.21 2.00 -7.72
CA LYS A 59 -17.18 2.59 -6.85
C LYS A 59 -16.20 1.52 -6.42
N VAL A 60 -14.95 1.91 -6.17
CA VAL A 60 -13.92 1.03 -5.58
C VAL A 60 -14.46 0.38 -4.30
N ASP A 61 -14.41 -0.94 -4.26
CA ASP A 61 -14.84 -1.76 -3.13
C ASP A 61 -13.73 -1.83 -2.08
N LYS A 62 -13.83 -0.92 -1.11
CA LYS A 62 -12.87 -0.84 0.00
C LYS A 62 -12.89 -2.08 0.89
N LEU A 63 -14.04 -2.76 1.03
CA LEU A 63 -14.13 -3.96 1.86
C LEU A 63 -13.33 -5.09 1.21
N LYS A 64 -13.51 -5.30 -0.10
CA LYS A 64 -12.73 -6.27 -0.86
C LYS A 64 -11.22 -5.99 -0.80
N LEU A 65 -10.84 -4.72 -0.93
CA LEU A 65 -9.42 -4.32 -0.81
C LEU A 65 -8.88 -4.57 0.59
N MET A 66 -9.66 -4.38 1.65
CA MET A 66 -9.25 -4.71 3.02
C MET A 66 -9.05 -6.22 3.21
N GLU A 67 -9.93 -7.05 2.63
CA GLU A 67 -9.78 -8.52 2.64
C GLU A 67 -8.48 -8.94 1.93
N LEU A 68 -8.17 -8.34 0.78
CA LEU A 68 -6.94 -8.60 0.03
C LEU A 68 -5.69 -8.10 0.75
N ALA A 69 -5.80 -7.00 1.49
CA ALA A 69 -4.68 -6.44 2.24
C ALA A 69 -4.28 -7.31 3.45
N GLY A 70 -5.21 -8.05 4.04
CA GLY A 70 -4.97 -8.93 5.20
C GLY A 70 -3.74 -9.85 5.05
N PRO A 71 -3.70 -10.76 4.05
CA PRO A 71 -2.57 -11.66 3.84
C PRO A 71 -1.28 -10.93 3.45
N ILE A 72 -1.37 -9.80 2.75
CA ILE A 72 -0.20 -8.97 2.40
C ILE A 72 0.45 -8.42 3.66
N VAL A 73 -0.35 -7.83 4.54
CA VAL A 73 0.11 -7.28 5.82
C VAL A 73 0.67 -8.37 6.74
N GLU A 74 0.03 -9.53 6.81
CA GLU A 74 0.55 -10.65 7.60
C GLU A 74 1.92 -11.11 7.10
N ASN A 75 2.09 -11.24 5.78
CA ASN A 75 3.37 -11.58 5.16
C ASN A 75 4.44 -10.50 5.41
N LEU A 76 4.08 -9.22 5.36
CA LEU A 76 4.98 -8.12 5.67
C LEU A 76 5.39 -8.11 7.15
N ARG A 77 4.45 -8.39 8.05
CA ARG A 77 4.71 -8.50 9.49
C ARG A 77 5.64 -9.66 9.80
N ASN A 78 5.40 -10.83 9.21
CA ASN A 78 6.29 -12.00 9.34
C ASN A 78 7.71 -11.72 8.84
N LYS A 79 7.88 -10.82 7.87
CA LYS A 79 9.18 -10.38 7.34
C LYS A 79 9.79 -9.20 8.12
N GLY A 80 9.15 -8.73 9.19
CA GLY A 80 9.59 -7.55 9.95
C GLY A 80 9.53 -6.24 9.15
N ARG A 81 8.75 -6.20 8.06
CA ARG A 81 8.63 -5.03 7.15
C ARG A 81 7.36 -4.21 7.40
N TRP A 82 6.39 -4.75 8.13
CA TRP A 82 5.14 -4.05 8.44
C TRP A 82 5.28 -3.13 9.64
N ASP A 83 5.81 -3.63 10.75
CA ASP A 83 5.91 -2.90 12.02
C ASP A 83 7.24 -2.14 12.17
N ALA A 84 8.07 -2.08 11.12
CA ALA A 84 9.33 -1.35 11.12
C ALA A 84 9.10 0.13 10.77
N PRO A 85 9.82 1.08 11.39
CA PRO A 85 9.80 2.46 10.96
C PRO A 85 10.20 2.52 9.48
N SER A 86 9.51 3.36 8.70
CA SER A 86 9.85 3.58 7.29
C SER A 86 11.35 3.84 7.19
N LYS A 87 12.04 3.17 6.24
CA LYS A 87 13.51 3.16 6.09
C LYS A 87 14.20 4.53 5.85
N GLY A 88 13.56 5.65 6.21
CA GLY A 88 14.09 7.01 6.13
C GLY A 88 14.48 7.66 7.47
N GLU A 89 14.47 6.93 8.60
CA GLU A 89 14.84 7.47 9.93
C GLU A 89 16.17 6.92 10.50
N GLN A 90 17.07 6.44 9.63
CA GLN A 90 18.48 6.28 9.99
C GLN A 90 19.32 7.29 9.22
N GLY A 91 19.47 8.47 9.82
CA GLY A 91 20.38 9.54 9.43
C GLY A 91 20.76 10.32 10.68
#